data_AF-A0A7V4V1F8-F1
#
_entry.id   AF-A0A7V4V1F8-F1
#
_cell.length_a   1.000
_cell.length_b   1.000
_cell.length_c   1.000
_cell.angle_alpha   90.00
_cell.angle_beta   90.00
_cell.angle_gamma   90.00
#
_symmetry.space_group_name_H-M   'P 1'
#
loop_
_entity.id
_entity.type
_entity.pdbx_description
1 polymer ?
#
loop_
_entity_poly.entity_id
_entity_poly.type
_entity_poly.pdbx_seq_one_letter_code
_entity_poly.pdbx_strand_id
1 'polypeptide(L)'
;MFYWEKRLRRKFNFIAGVDEAGRGPLAGPLVVAAVILKPNYKFFSEIKDSKKLTSQQRERAFREIIQKAWIGIGIAEIELINNFDISLATSFAANLALNNLVKKPDFVLTDAGIEIPFPLAFLL
;
A
#
# COMPACT_ATOMS: atom_id res chain seq x y z
N MET A 1 -9.46 -0.88 12.48
CA MET A 1 -9.10 -0.89 11.06
C MET A 1 -9.38 0.48 10.43
N PHE A 2 -10.62 0.89 10.17
CA PHE A 2 -10.91 2.10 9.38
C PHE A 2 -11.05 3.44 10.14
N TYR A 3 -10.40 3.61 11.29
CA TYR A 3 -10.62 4.82 12.12
C TYR A 3 -10.18 6.10 11.39
N TRP A 4 -8.93 6.14 10.92
CA TRP A 4 -8.35 7.29 10.22
C TRP A 4 -9.04 7.55 8.89
N GLU A 5 -9.26 6.50 8.10
CA GLU A 5 -9.98 6.59 6.83
C GLU A 5 -11.38 7.21 7.01
N LYS A 6 -12.18 6.76 7.99
CA LYS A 6 -13.52 7.32 8.25
C LYS A 6 -13.47 8.81 8.61
N ARG A 7 -12.47 9.25 9.37
CA ARG A 7 -12.30 10.68 9.70
C ARG A 7 -11.92 11.49 8.46
N LEU A 8 -11.05 10.94 7.61
CA LEU A 8 -10.54 11.60 6.41
C LEU A 8 -11.55 11.63 5.26
N ARG A 9 -12.48 10.65 5.18
CA ARG A 9 -13.56 10.61 4.18
C ARG A 9 -14.51 11.81 4.23
N ARG A 10 -14.46 12.62 5.29
CA ARG A 10 -15.18 13.90 5.37
C ARG A 10 -14.51 15.03 4.58
N LYS A 11 -13.25 14.86 4.19
CA LYS A 11 -12.41 15.86 3.51
C LYS A 11 -11.87 15.40 2.15
N PHE A 12 -11.67 14.09 1.99
CA PHE A 12 -11.04 13.48 0.83
C PHE A 12 -11.89 12.35 0.27
N ASN A 13 -11.94 12.22 -1.06
CA ASN A 13 -12.73 11.20 -1.75
C ASN A 13 -11.93 9.91 -1.92
N PHE A 14 -10.67 10.04 -2.28
CA PHE A 14 -9.74 8.94 -2.53
C PHE A 14 -8.60 8.97 -1.52
N ILE A 15 -8.65 8.06 -0.57
CA ILE A 15 -7.61 7.90 0.44
C ILE A 15 -6.89 6.58 0.15
N ALA A 16 -5.60 6.64 -0.13
CA ALA A 16 -4.78 5.44 -0.29
C ALA A 16 -4.19 5.02 1.06
N GLY A 17 -4.22 3.73 1.37
CA GLY A 17 -3.34 3.10 2.35
C GLY A 17 -2.13 2.50 1.64
N VAL A 18 -0.93 2.66 2.19
CA VAL A 18 0.33 2.14 1.65
C VAL A 18 1.07 1.36 2.71
N ASP A 19 1.50 0.14 2.37
CA ASP A 19 2.19 -0.80 3.25
C ASP A 19 3.16 -1.68 2.44
N GLU A 20 4.21 -2.18 3.08
CA GLU A 20 5.27 -2.98 2.47
C GLU A 20 5.35 -4.43 2.97
N ALA A 21 5.92 -5.29 2.14
CA ALA A 21 6.34 -6.63 2.49
C ALA A 21 7.72 -6.92 1.88
N GLY A 22 8.58 -7.63 2.60
CA GLY A 22 9.93 -7.98 2.11
C GLY A 22 11.06 -7.09 2.61
N ARG A 23 10.83 -6.22 3.61
CA ARG A 23 11.88 -5.35 4.19
C ARG A 23 12.93 -6.08 5.03
N GLY A 24 12.55 -7.18 5.69
CA GLY A 24 13.39 -7.95 6.62
C GLY A 24 14.05 -9.24 6.11
N PRO A 25 13.50 -9.96 5.11
CA PRO A 25 14.14 -11.14 4.54
C PRO A 25 15.51 -10.85 3.89
N LEU A 26 16.39 -11.86 3.85
CA LEU A 26 17.72 -11.80 3.22
C LEU A 26 17.69 -11.91 1.68
N ALA A 27 16.56 -12.33 1.11
CA ALA A 27 16.41 -12.58 -0.32
C ALA A 27 14.99 -12.29 -0.78
N GLY A 28 14.86 -11.97 -2.06
CA GLY A 28 13.61 -11.57 -2.70
C GLY A 28 13.43 -10.06 -2.74
N PRO A 29 12.47 -9.58 -3.54
CA PRO A 29 12.24 -8.15 -3.69
C PRO A 29 11.48 -7.59 -2.49
N LEU A 30 11.57 -6.27 -2.35
CA LEU A 30 10.64 -5.50 -1.53
C LEU A 30 9.41 -5.14 -2.38
N VAL A 31 8.22 -5.41 -1.86
CA VAL A 31 6.95 -5.13 -2.53
C VAL A 31 6.16 -4.14 -1.70
N VAL A 32 5.63 -3.10 -2.34
CA VAL A 32 4.74 -2.12 -1.73
C VAL A 32 3.39 -2.15 -2.44
N ALA A 33 2.30 -2.14 -1.68
CA ALA A 33 0.95 -2.03 -2.20
C ALA A 33 0.33 -0.70 -1.80
N ALA A 34 -0.27 0.00 -2.76
CA ALA A 34 -1.13 1.15 -2.52
C ALA A 34 -2.59 0.74 -2.78
N VAL A 35 -3.48 1.00 -1.83
CA VAL A 35 -4.87 0.52 -1.85
C VAL A 35 -5.84 1.64 -1.55
N ILE A 36 -6.76 1.91 -2.48
CA ILE A 36 -7.89 2.82 -2.26
C ILE A 36 -9.18 2.00 -2.21
N LEU A 37 -9.87 2.03 -1.09
CA LEU A 37 -11.18 1.37 -0.95
C LEU A 37 -12.26 2.13 -1.72
N LYS A 38 -12.98 1.43 -2.61
CA LYS A 38 -14.11 2.00 -3.34
C LYS A 38 -15.19 2.46 -2.34
N PRO A 39 -15.90 3.57 -2.61
CA PRO A 39 -16.94 4.07 -1.73
C PRO A 39 -18.08 3.06 -1.57
N ASN A 40 -18.78 3.10 -0.44
CA ASN A 40 -19.99 2.32 -0.13
C ASN A 40 -19.81 0.79 -0.01
N TYR A 41 -18.59 0.27 -0.05
CA TYR A 41 -18.36 -1.15 0.16
C TYR A 41 -18.20 -1.50 1.64
N LYS A 42 -19.03 -2.44 2.12
CA LYS A 42 -18.82 -3.07 3.44
C LYS A 42 -17.69 -4.08 3.33
N PHE A 43 -16.68 -3.92 4.18
CA PHE A 43 -15.58 -4.86 4.34
C PHE A 43 -15.94 -5.85 5.46
N PHE A 44 -15.96 -7.14 5.15
CA PHE A 44 -16.39 -8.20 6.07
C PHE A 44 -15.21 -8.93 6.72
N SER A 45 -14.04 -8.94 6.08
CA SER A 45 -12.83 -9.49 6.67
C SER A 45 -12.28 -8.52 7.71
N GLU A 46 -12.11 -8.97 8.95
CA GLU A 46 -11.41 -8.20 9.98
C GLU A 46 -9.89 -8.27 9.75
N ILE A 47 -9.33 -7.26 9.08
CA ILE A 47 -7.90 -7.19 8.81
C ILE A 47 -7.30 -6.12 9.73
N LYS A 48 -6.98 -6.48 10.97
CA LYS A 48 -6.26 -5.55 11.88
C LYS A 48 -4.74 -5.69 11.75
N ASP A 49 -4.26 -6.92 11.67
CA ASP A 49 -2.84 -7.25 11.55
C ASP A 49 -2.74 -8.51 10.70
N SER A 50 -2.22 -8.37 9.47
CA SER A 50 -2.12 -9.46 8.50
C SER A 50 -1.25 -10.61 9.01
N LYS A 51 -0.32 -10.33 9.92
CA LYS A 51 0.59 -11.32 10.54
C LYS A 51 -0.15 -12.24 11.52
N LYS A 52 -1.30 -11.81 12.04
CA LYS A 52 -2.16 -12.59 12.96
C LYS A 52 -3.21 -13.43 12.24
N LEU A 53 -3.38 -13.23 10.94
CA LEU A 53 -4.33 -14.01 10.13
C LEU A 53 -3.74 -15.36 9.74
N THR A 54 -4.56 -16.40 9.69
CA THR A 54 -4.20 -17.67 9.05
C THR A 54 -4.08 -17.48 7.54
N SER A 55 -3.40 -18.42 6.84
CA SER A 55 -3.28 -18.37 5.38
C SER A 55 -4.66 -18.32 4.69
N GLN A 56 -5.64 -19.07 5.18
CA GLN A 56 -6.99 -19.07 4.64
C GLN A 56 -7.72 -17.73 4.88
N GLN A 57 -7.53 -17.11 6.04
CA GLN A 57 -8.09 -15.78 6.34
C GLN A 57 -7.46 -14.70 5.46
N ARG A 58 -6.13 -14.75 5.23
CA ARG A 58 -5.44 -13.85 4.30
C ARG A 58 -5.95 -14.00 2.88
N GLU A 59 -6.14 -15.23 2.40
CA GLU A 59 -6.67 -15.49 1.06
C GLU A 59 -8.09 -14.94 0.89
N ARG A 60 -8.96 -15.11 1.90
CA ARG A 60 -10.31 -14.53 1.89
C ARG A 60 -10.27 -13.00 1.86
N ALA A 61 -9.44 -12.40 2.70
CA ALA A 61 -9.20 -10.97 2.74
C ALA A 61 -8.71 -10.44 1.39
N PHE A 62 -7.71 -11.10 0.79
CA PHE A 62 -7.14 -10.74 -0.51
C PHE A 62 -8.19 -10.70 -1.61
N ARG A 63 -9.04 -11.73 -1.71
CA ARG A 63 -10.14 -11.76 -2.69
C ARG A 63 -11.12 -10.61 -2.49
N GLU A 64 -11.42 -10.28 -1.24
CA GLU A 64 -12.27 -9.15 -0.92
C GLU A 64 -11.63 -7.80 -1.31
N ILE A 65 -10.33 -7.63 -1.05
CA ILE A 65 -9.57 -6.43 -1.41
C ILE A 65 -9.59 -6.25 -2.94
N ILE A 66 -9.25 -7.28 -3.72
CA ILE A 66 -9.22 -7.21 -5.19
C ILE A 66 -10.56 -6.76 -5.78
N GLN A 67 -11.68 -7.23 -5.22
CA GLN A 67 -13.00 -6.86 -5.73
C GLN A 67 -13.38 -5.41 -5.35
N LYS A 68 -13.00 -4.98 -4.15
CA LYS A 68 -13.54 -3.77 -3.51
C LYS A 68 -12.59 -2.58 -3.47
N ALA A 69 -11.38 -2.71 -3.99
CA ALA A 69 -10.39 -1.65 -4.01
C ALA A 69 -9.87 -1.35 -5.42
N TRP A 70 -9.27 -0.18 -5.56
CA TRP A 70 -8.25 0.07 -6.58
C TRP A 70 -6.89 -0.18 -5.95
N ILE A 71 -6.02 -0.87 -6.68
CA ILE A 71 -4.75 -1.36 -6.16
C ILE A 71 -3.66 -0.99 -7.16
N GLY A 72 -2.56 -0.46 -6.65
CA GLY A 72 -1.31 -0.31 -7.38
C GLY A 72 -0.21 -1.05 -6.63
N ILE A 73 0.71 -1.66 -7.38
CA ILE A 73 1.83 -2.42 -6.83
C ILE A 73 3.12 -1.81 -7.34
N GLY A 74 4.08 -1.64 -6.44
CA GLY A 74 5.45 -1.26 -6.77
C GLY A 74 6.42 -2.28 -6.20
N ILE A 75 7.47 -2.56 -6.95
CA ILE A 75 8.46 -3.59 -6.61
C ILE A 75 9.84 -2.94 -6.69
N ALA A 76 10.64 -3.13 -5.64
CA ALA A 76 12.05 -2.83 -5.63
C ALA A 76 12.82 -4.16 -5.61
N GLU A 77 13.51 -4.44 -6.71
CA GLU A 77 14.36 -5.62 -6.84
C GLU A 77 15.59 -5.53 -5.92
N ILE A 78 16.22 -6.67 -5.67
CA ILE A 78 17.34 -6.78 -4.74
C ILE A 78 18.53 -5.91 -5.19
N GLU A 79 18.75 -5.73 -6.49
CA GLU A 79 19.79 -4.86 -7.03
C GLU A 79 19.57 -3.40 -6.64
N LEU A 80 18.31 -2.95 -6.61
CA LEU A 80 17.99 -1.59 -6.16
C LEU A 80 18.25 -1.46 -4.66
N ILE A 81 17.87 -2.46 -3.86
CA ILE A 81 18.10 -2.50 -2.41
C ILE A 81 19.59 -2.58 -2.06
N ASN A 82 20.42 -3.18 -2.91
CA ASN A 82 21.86 -3.26 -2.68
C ASN A 82 22.58 -1.97 -3.10
N ASN A 83 22.10 -1.28 -4.13
CA ASN A 83 22.69 -0.04 -4.63
C ASN A 83 22.25 1.20 -3.84
N PHE A 84 21.09 1.14 -3.18
CA PHE A 84 20.53 2.21 -2.35
C PHE A 84 20.23 1.68 -0.94
N ASP A 85 19.84 2.53 0.00
CA ASP A 85 19.38 2.01 1.29
C ASP A 85 17.94 1.46 1.19
N ILE A 86 17.57 0.60 2.14
CA ILE A 86 16.26 -0.04 2.18
C ILE A 86 15.11 0.98 2.30
N SER A 87 15.33 2.14 2.93
CA SER A 87 14.31 3.17 3.07
C SER A 87 14.07 3.90 1.74
N LEU A 88 15.13 4.17 0.97
CA LEU A 88 15.02 4.70 -0.39
C LEU A 88 14.38 3.70 -1.34
N ALA A 89 14.74 2.42 -1.27
CA ALA A 89 14.10 1.37 -2.05
C ALA A 89 12.60 1.24 -1.71
N THR A 90 12.25 1.36 -0.43
CA THR A 90 10.84 1.39 0.04
C THR A 90 10.10 2.61 -0.51
N SER A 91 10.72 3.79 -0.45
CA SER A 91 10.14 5.04 -0.97
C SER A 91 9.94 4.98 -2.48
N PHE A 92 10.88 4.38 -3.22
CA PHE A 92 10.78 4.15 -4.66
C PHE A 92 9.62 3.21 -4.99
N ALA A 93 9.54 2.05 -4.33
CA ALA A 93 8.46 1.09 -4.54
C ALA A 93 7.10 1.68 -4.15
N ALA A 94 7.02 2.48 -3.09
CA ALA A 94 5.81 3.20 -2.71
C ALA A 94 5.33 4.20 -3.79
N ASN A 95 6.26 4.96 -4.38
CA ASN A 95 5.94 5.86 -5.50
C ASN A 95 5.44 5.10 -6.73
N LEU A 96 6.10 3.98 -7.09
CA LEU A 96 5.62 3.11 -8.16
C LEU A 96 4.21 2.58 -7.87
N ALA A 97 3.95 2.12 -6.65
CA ALA A 97 2.64 1.62 -6.25
C ALA A 97 1.55 2.71 -6.38
N LEU A 98 1.84 3.94 -5.94
CA LEU A 98 0.92 5.07 -6.07
C LEU A 98 0.69 5.46 -7.53
N ASN A 99 1.73 5.46 -8.38
CA ASN A 99 1.61 5.78 -9.80
C ASN A 99 0.83 4.71 -10.58
N ASN A 100 0.91 3.45 -10.13
CA ASN A 100 0.17 2.34 -10.72
C ASN A 100 -1.31 2.28 -10.28
N LEU A 101 -1.77 3.17 -9.40
CA LEU A 101 -3.19 3.29 -9.09
C LEU A 101 -3.96 3.90 -10.25
N VAL A 102 -5.02 3.21 -10.69
CA VAL A 102 -5.95 3.74 -11.71
C VAL A 102 -6.72 4.99 -11.24
N LYS A 103 -6.75 5.25 -9.92
CA LYS A 103 -7.32 6.47 -9.33
C LYS A 103 -6.25 7.19 -8.52
N LYS A 104 -6.05 8.47 -8.84
CA LYS A 104 -5.13 9.32 -8.10
C LYS A 104 -5.69 9.56 -6.67
N PRO A 105 -4.91 9.29 -5.61
CA PRO A 105 -5.33 9.58 -4.25
C PRO A 105 -5.28 11.09 -3.97
N ASP A 106 -6.24 11.57 -3.19
CA ASP A 106 -6.25 12.92 -2.60
C ASP A 106 -5.41 12.97 -1.32
N PHE A 107 -5.28 11.82 -0.63
CA PHE A 107 -4.55 11.68 0.62
C PHE A 107 -3.94 10.28 0.72
N VAL A 108 -2.77 10.17 1.36
CA VAL A 108 -2.08 8.89 1.56
C VAL A 108 -1.85 8.65 3.06
N LEU A 109 -2.24 7.46 3.51
CA LEU A 109 -1.94 6.91 4.82
C LEU A 109 -0.84 5.86 4.65
N THR A 110 0.25 5.97 5.39
CA THR A 110 1.37 5.03 5.32
C THR A 110 1.59 4.35 6.67
N ASP A 111 2.16 3.15 6.66
CA ASP A 111 2.81 2.63 7.86
C ASP A 111 4.11 3.40 8.16
N ALA A 112 4.60 3.31 9.38
CA ALA A 112 5.78 4.03 9.84
C ALA A 112 7.04 3.61 9.05
N GLY A 113 7.79 4.61 8.57
CA GLY A 113 9.05 4.37 7.86
C GLY A 113 8.92 4.20 6.34
N ILE A 114 7.75 4.45 5.77
CA ILE A 114 7.57 4.72 4.34
C ILE A 114 7.52 6.25 4.16
N GLU A 115 8.55 6.80 3.53
CA GLU A 115 8.56 8.20 3.14
C GLU A 115 8.07 8.34 1.70
N ILE A 116 7.11 9.23 1.49
CA ILE A 116 6.57 9.52 0.16
C ILE A 116 6.89 10.97 -0.14
N PRO A 117 7.94 11.24 -0.94
CA PRO A 117 8.27 12.60 -1.33
C PRO A 117 7.08 13.24 -2.06
N PHE A 118 6.62 14.38 -1.56
CA PHE A 118 5.54 15.16 -2.17
C PHE A 118 6.15 16.34 -2.95
N PRO A 119 5.64 16.69 -4.15
CA PRO A 119 4.55 16.05 -4.87
C PRO A 119 5.04 14.84 -5.67
N LEU A 120 4.09 13.96 -6.05
CA LEU A 120 4.21 12.90 -7.06
C LEU A 120 4.77 13.48 -8.37
N ALA A 121 6.06 13.74 -8.42
CA ALA A 121 6.75 14.16 -9.62
C ALA A 121 6.89 12.91 -10.46
N PHE A 122 6.14 12.88 -11.56
CA PHE A 122 6.32 11.94 -12.65
C PHE A 122 7.76 12.10 -13.15
N LEU A 123 8.66 11.27 -12.63
CA LEU A 123 9.91 10.98 -13.32
C LEU A 123 9.51 10.10 -14.50
N LEU A 124 9.28 10.78 -15.64
CA LEU A 124 9.30 10.21 -16.98
C LEU A 124 10.70 9.66 -17.27
#